data_AF-A0AAW0GIA1-F1
#
_entry.id   AF-A0AAW0GIA1-F1
#
_cell.length_a   1.000
_cell.length_b   1.000
_cell.length_c   1.000
_cell.angle_alpha   90.00
_cell.angle_beta   90.00
_cell.angle_gamma   90.00
#
_symmetry.space_group_name_H-M   'P 1'
#
loop_
_entity.id
_entity.type
_entity.pdbx_description
1 polymer ?
#
loop_
_entity_poly.entity_id
_entity_poly.type
_entity_poly.pdbx_seq_one_letter_code
_entity_poly.pdbx_strand_id
1 'polypeptide(L)'
;MPPKAKSTGKKPAAAPFGASKGTKTQKNPLFESRPKNFGIGQDIQPKTDLTRFVKWPEYVRLQRQKVILNQRLKVPPAIAQFTHTLDKNTATQLFKLLNKYRPETKQEKKARLEAVAKATAEEKEAQAKDSKKPLFVKYGLNHCVALIEAKKASLVVIAHDVDPIELVVFLPALCRKMGVPYVIVKGKARLGTVVHKKTAAVVTLQDVKSEDQRELATLVSAAKANFSDKYDEQRRQWGGGLRGNKSAQMLRKRAKAAGQTLSLAAAQKL
;
A
#
# COMPACT_ATOMS: atom_id res chain seq x y z
N MET A 1 -47.96 13.91 77.32
CA MET A 1 -47.62 13.98 75.88
C MET A 1 -46.10 14.06 75.75
N PRO A 2 -45.43 13.13 75.06
CA PRO A 2 -43.98 13.09 74.99
C PRO A 2 -43.41 14.16 74.04
N PRO A 3 -42.19 14.69 74.30
CA PRO A 3 -41.61 15.77 73.52
C PRO A 3 -41.05 15.31 72.16
N LYS A 4 -41.25 16.15 71.14
CA LYS A 4 -40.82 16.02 69.74
C LYS A 4 -39.30 15.82 69.59
N ALA A 5 -38.93 14.87 68.73
CA ALA A 5 -37.56 14.51 68.36
C ALA A 5 -36.81 15.65 67.65
N LYS A 6 -35.55 15.88 68.04
CA LYS A 6 -34.57 16.71 67.31
C LYS A 6 -33.75 15.82 66.38
N SER A 7 -33.82 16.10 65.08
CA SER A 7 -32.97 15.54 64.03
C SER A 7 -31.74 16.43 63.79
N THR A 8 -30.53 15.91 64.02
CA THR A 8 -29.23 16.41 63.50
C THR A 8 -28.18 15.39 63.94
N GLY A 9 -27.33 14.73 63.15
CA GLY A 9 -26.99 14.67 61.74
C GLY A 9 -25.85 13.63 61.66
N LYS A 10 -25.88 12.67 60.72
CA LYS A 10 -24.86 11.61 60.63
C LYS A 10 -23.50 12.23 60.31
N LYS A 11 -22.51 12.05 61.20
CA LYS A 11 -21.10 12.27 60.85
C LYS A 11 -20.66 11.13 59.91
N PRO A 12 -20.16 11.41 58.69
CA PRO A 12 -19.60 10.37 57.84
C PRO A 12 -18.30 9.85 58.45
N ALA A 13 -18.08 8.54 58.38
CA ALA A 13 -16.85 7.90 58.83
C ALA A 13 -15.65 8.42 58.03
N ALA A 14 -14.51 8.63 58.70
CA ALA A 14 -13.27 9.06 58.05
C ALA A 14 -12.82 8.03 57.01
N ALA A 15 -12.42 8.50 55.82
CA ALA A 15 -11.92 7.64 54.74
C ALA A 15 -10.69 6.84 55.20
N PRO A 16 -10.58 5.53 54.84
CA PRO A 16 -9.55 4.63 55.36
C PRO A 16 -8.13 4.91 54.84
N PHE A 17 -7.97 5.86 53.93
CA PHE A 17 -6.66 6.31 53.45
C PHE A 17 -6.48 7.78 53.83
N GLY A 18 -5.93 8.01 55.03
CA GLY A 18 -5.37 9.30 55.37
C GLY A 18 -4.33 9.69 54.32
N ALA A 19 -4.35 10.95 53.89
CA ALA A 19 -3.35 11.49 52.98
C ALA A 19 -1.97 11.05 53.44
N SER A 20 -1.28 10.24 52.63
CA SER A 20 0.06 9.80 52.94
C SER A 20 0.90 11.06 53.14
N LYS A 21 1.36 11.30 54.38
CA LYS A 21 2.34 12.34 54.65
C LYS A 21 3.54 11.99 53.78
N GLY A 22 3.74 12.77 52.73
CA GLY A 22 4.85 12.59 51.80
C GLY A 22 6.13 12.47 52.61
N THR A 23 6.77 11.30 52.53
CA THR A 23 8.06 11.04 53.13
C THR A 23 9.02 12.09 52.57
N LYS A 24 9.51 13.01 53.41
CA LYS A 24 10.50 14.01 52.99
C LYS A 24 11.72 13.25 52.52
N THR A 25 11.94 13.20 51.21
CA THR A 25 13.11 12.56 50.60
C THR A 25 14.35 13.27 51.15
N GLN A 26 15.21 12.54 51.87
CA GLN A 26 16.48 13.09 52.34
C GLN A 26 17.30 13.53 51.13
N LYS A 27 17.49 14.85 50.97
CA LYS A 27 18.36 15.41 49.93
C LYS A 27 19.80 15.34 50.44
N ASN A 28 20.63 14.53 49.80
CA ASN A 28 22.05 14.49 50.10
C ASN A 28 22.67 15.83 49.63
N PRO A 29 23.32 16.61 50.52
CA PRO A 29 23.92 17.90 50.18
C PRO A 29 25.05 17.80 49.13
N LEU A 30 25.59 16.60 48.89
CA LEU A 30 26.60 16.37 47.85
C LEU A 30 26.03 16.31 46.42
N PHE A 31 24.71 16.15 46.26
CA PHE A 31 24.08 16.11 44.93
C PHE A 31 23.44 17.45 44.57
N GLU A 32 24.19 18.26 43.83
CA GLU A 32 23.75 19.57 43.34
C GLU A 32 23.29 19.51 41.87
N SER A 33 22.26 20.28 41.54
CA SER A 33 21.83 20.46 40.15
C SER A 33 22.82 21.36 39.42
N ARG A 34 23.45 20.84 38.36
CA ARG A 34 24.37 21.60 37.50
C ARG A 34 23.83 21.59 36.07
N PRO A 35 22.75 22.35 35.78
CA PRO A 35 22.17 22.40 34.45
C PRO A 35 23.15 23.04 33.47
N LYS A 36 23.29 22.43 32.30
CA LYS A 36 24.08 22.98 31.20
C LYS A 36 23.24 23.95 30.38
N ASN A 37 23.86 25.03 29.91
CA ASN A 37 23.26 25.99 28.98
C ASN A 37 23.75 25.68 27.56
N PHE A 38 22.85 25.20 26.69
CA PHE A 38 23.16 24.86 25.30
C PHE A 38 22.89 26.01 24.32
N GLY A 39 22.85 27.25 24.81
CA GLY A 39 22.83 28.45 23.97
C GLY A 39 24.09 28.59 23.12
N ILE A 40 24.05 29.49 22.14
CA ILE A 40 25.20 29.74 21.25
C ILE A 40 26.38 30.26 22.08
N GLY A 41 27.54 29.59 21.96
CA GLY A 41 28.77 29.98 22.66
C GLY A 41 28.86 29.60 24.13
N GLN A 42 27.96 28.74 24.62
CA GLN A 42 27.94 28.24 26.00
C GLN A 42 28.46 26.79 26.06
N ASP A 43 27.74 25.86 26.69
CA ASP A 43 28.15 24.46 26.78
C ASP A 43 28.10 23.73 25.43
N ILE A 44 28.92 22.69 25.29
CA ILE A 44 28.92 21.80 24.12
C ILE A 44 27.52 21.20 23.93
N GLN A 45 27.01 21.30 22.70
CA GLN A 45 25.68 20.76 22.36
C GLN A 45 25.59 19.25 22.65
N PRO A 46 24.44 18.79 23.16
CA PRO A 46 24.22 17.38 23.36
C PRO A 46 24.15 16.66 22.00
N LYS A 47 24.41 15.35 22.00
CA LYS A 47 24.20 14.51 20.82
C LYS A 47 22.72 14.53 20.45
N THR A 48 22.40 14.95 19.24
CA THR A 48 21.04 14.99 18.68
C THR A 48 20.95 14.14 17.42
N ASP A 49 19.74 13.89 16.93
CA ASP A 49 19.55 13.19 15.66
C ASP A 49 20.04 14.06 14.48
N LEU A 50 21.15 13.64 13.89
CA LEU A 50 21.77 14.29 12.74
C LEU A 50 21.38 13.66 11.39
N THR A 51 20.47 12.67 11.35
CA THR A 51 20.10 11.92 10.12
C THR A 51 19.75 12.81 8.93
N ARG A 52 19.13 13.97 9.17
CA ARG A 52 18.80 14.96 8.13
C ARG A 52 20.04 15.65 7.53
N PHE A 53 21.11 15.79 8.30
CA PHE A 53 22.35 16.49 7.92
C PHE A 53 23.49 15.55 7.52
N VAL A 54 23.31 14.24 7.65
CA VAL A 54 24.27 13.22 7.20
C VAL A 54 24.57 13.39 5.71
N LYS A 55 25.86 13.31 5.36
CA LYS A 55 26.30 13.15 3.97
C LYS A 55 26.00 11.71 3.52
N TRP A 56 24.84 11.53 2.90
CA TRP A 56 24.39 10.22 2.45
C TRP A 56 25.27 9.64 1.32
N PRO A 57 25.50 8.31 1.30
CA PRO A 57 26.14 7.63 0.18
C PRO A 57 25.47 7.96 -1.15
N GLU A 58 26.23 7.90 -2.24
CA GLU A 58 25.77 8.33 -3.56
C GLU A 58 24.52 7.59 -4.05
N TYR A 59 24.47 6.27 -3.90
CA TYR A 59 23.29 5.48 -4.33
C TYR A 59 22.00 5.90 -3.61
N VAL A 60 22.09 6.27 -2.32
CA VAL A 60 20.94 6.79 -1.55
C VAL A 60 20.51 8.15 -2.07
N ARG A 61 21.49 9.03 -2.36
CA ARG A 61 21.22 10.36 -2.93
C ARG A 61 20.53 10.24 -4.30
N LEU A 62 21.06 9.41 -5.19
CA LEU A 62 20.49 9.18 -6.53
C LEU A 62 19.07 8.62 -6.47
N GLN A 63 18.80 7.62 -5.62
CA GLN A 63 17.46 7.07 -5.44
C GLN A 63 16.45 8.12 -4.93
N ARG A 64 16.85 8.91 -3.91
CA ARG A 64 16.01 9.99 -3.38
C ARG A 64 15.77 11.09 -4.42
N GLN A 65 16.81 11.48 -5.16
CA GLN A 65 16.72 12.47 -6.24
C GLN A 65 15.80 11.99 -7.37
N LYS A 66 15.87 10.71 -7.78
CA LYS A 66 14.97 10.11 -8.79
C LYS A 66 13.50 10.25 -8.38
N VAL A 67 13.17 9.94 -7.11
CA VAL A 67 11.79 10.09 -6.59
C VAL A 67 11.36 11.56 -6.56
N ILE A 68 12.23 12.46 -6.10
CA ILE A 68 11.93 13.90 -6.07
C ILE A 68 11.73 14.43 -7.49
N LEU A 69 12.56 14.05 -8.44
CA LEU A 69 12.47 14.47 -9.83
C LEU A 69 11.11 14.09 -10.44
N ASN A 70 10.67 12.84 -10.25
CA ASN A 70 9.35 12.38 -10.71
C ASN A 70 8.17 13.14 -10.06
N GLN A 71 8.33 13.64 -8.83
CA GLN A 71 7.30 14.48 -8.19
C GLN A 71 7.30 15.92 -8.74
N ARG A 72 8.46 16.45 -9.11
CA ARG A 72 8.66 17.85 -9.52
C ARG A 72 8.35 18.08 -10.99
N LEU A 73 8.76 17.16 -11.85
CA LEU A 73 8.49 17.23 -13.28
C LEU A 73 7.00 17.03 -13.55
N LYS A 74 6.51 17.61 -14.65
CA LYS A 74 5.17 17.27 -15.16
C LYS A 74 5.25 15.88 -15.81
N VAL A 75 4.52 14.94 -15.24
CA VAL A 75 4.54 13.54 -15.67
C VAL A 75 3.43 13.32 -16.70
N PRO A 76 3.74 12.75 -17.88
CA PRO A 76 2.75 12.44 -18.89
C PRO A 76 1.64 11.51 -18.36
N PRO A 77 0.38 11.67 -18.80
CA PRO A 77 -0.75 10.87 -18.33
C PRO A 77 -0.54 9.35 -18.44
N ALA A 78 0.13 8.89 -19.50
CA ALA A 78 0.44 7.48 -19.73
C ALA A 78 1.34 6.85 -18.65
N ILE A 79 2.12 7.66 -17.93
CA ILE A 79 2.95 7.23 -16.79
C ILE A 79 2.21 7.54 -15.48
N ALA A 80 1.54 8.70 -15.40
CA ALA A 80 0.83 9.13 -14.20
C ALA A 80 -0.29 8.16 -13.79
N GLN A 81 -0.94 7.48 -14.75
CA GLN A 81 -1.95 6.45 -14.46
C GLN A 81 -1.45 5.36 -13.50
N PHE A 82 -0.15 5.01 -13.50
CA PHE A 82 0.40 4.01 -12.58
C PHE A 82 0.50 4.49 -11.13
N THR A 83 0.39 5.81 -10.89
CA THR A 83 0.29 6.35 -9.52
C THR A 83 -1.11 6.16 -8.92
N HIS A 84 -2.12 5.99 -9.79
CA HIS A 84 -3.48 5.66 -9.39
C HIS A 84 -3.58 4.15 -9.19
N THR A 85 -3.56 3.72 -7.94
CA THR A 85 -3.60 2.30 -7.58
C THR A 85 -4.88 1.95 -6.84
N LEU A 86 -5.27 0.69 -6.92
CA LEU A 86 -6.38 0.10 -6.19
C LEU A 86 -6.20 0.34 -4.67
N ASP A 87 -7.31 0.64 -3.99
CA ASP A 87 -7.31 0.87 -2.55
C ASP A 87 -6.94 -0.41 -1.77
N LYS A 88 -6.55 -0.24 -0.51
CA LYS A 88 -6.03 -1.33 0.33
C LYS A 88 -7.06 -2.45 0.53
N ASN A 89 -8.34 -2.13 0.66
CA ASN A 89 -9.36 -3.10 1.00
C ASN A 89 -9.67 -3.97 -0.22
N THR A 90 -9.92 -3.35 -1.36
CA THR A 90 -10.18 -4.08 -2.62
C THR A 90 -8.94 -4.86 -3.05
N ALA A 91 -7.73 -4.31 -2.88
CA ALA A 91 -6.49 -5.05 -3.14
C ALA A 91 -6.36 -6.28 -2.24
N THR A 92 -6.79 -6.21 -0.97
CA THR A 92 -6.73 -7.37 -0.06
C THR A 92 -7.68 -8.49 -0.52
N GLN A 93 -8.89 -8.14 -0.96
CA GLN A 93 -9.84 -9.09 -1.55
C GLN A 93 -9.29 -9.71 -2.84
N LEU A 94 -8.71 -8.89 -3.72
CA LEU A 94 -8.06 -9.36 -4.94
C LEU A 94 -6.96 -10.38 -4.64
N PHE A 95 -6.06 -10.10 -3.69
CA PHE A 95 -4.98 -11.04 -3.35
C PHE A 95 -5.49 -12.31 -2.66
N LYS A 96 -6.59 -12.26 -1.90
CA LYS A 96 -7.23 -13.46 -1.37
C LYS A 96 -7.70 -14.37 -2.50
N LEU A 97 -8.38 -13.81 -3.51
CA LEU A 97 -8.80 -14.55 -4.69
C LEU A 97 -7.58 -15.11 -5.45
N LEU A 98 -6.59 -14.28 -5.77
CA LEU A 98 -5.38 -14.71 -6.47
C LEU A 98 -4.62 -15.83 -5.76
N ASN A 99 -4.63 -15.85 -4.42
CA ASN A 99 -4.00 -16.91 -3.63
C ASN A 99 -4.70 -18.27 -3.75
N LYS A 100 -6.01 -18.31 -4.05
CA LYS A 100 -6.74 -19.56 -4.34
C LYS A 100 -6.32 -20.18 -5.68
N TYR A 101 -5.88 -19.36 -6.62
CA TYR A 101 -5.54 -19.75 -8.00
C TYR A 101 -4.02 -19.72 -8.28
N ARG A 102 -3.18 -19.96 -7.28
CA ARG A 102 -1.72 -19.96 -7.48
C ARG A 102 -1.29 -21.12 -8.38
N PRO A 103 -0.33 -20.90 -9.30
CA PRO A 103 0.25 -21.98 -10.08
C PRO A 103 1.07 -22.92 -9.19
N GLU A 104 1.10 -24.21 -9.54
CA GLU A 104 1.83 -25.25 -8.81
C GLU A 104 3.31 -24.90 -8.61
N THR A 105 3.84 -25.24 -7.44
CA THR A 105 5.29 -25.24 -7.21
C THR A 105 5.96 -26.40 -7.96
N LYS A 106 7.29 -26.34 -8.11
CA LYS A 106 8.04 -27.46 -8.73
C LYS A 106 7.89 -28.77 -7.94
N GLN A 107 7.79 -28.69 -6.62
CA GLN A 107 7.61 -29.84 -5.73
C GLN A 107 6.21 -30.44 -5.87
N GLU A 108 5.17 -29.61 -5.85
CA GLU A 108 3.78 -30.02 -6.09
C GLU A 108 3.63 -30.64 -7.49
N LYS A 109 4.24 -30.03 -8.51
CA LYS A 109 4.23 -30.57 -9.87
C LYS A 109 4.90 -31.94 -9.94
N LYS A 110 6.05 -32.13 -9.26
CA LYS A 110 6.73 -33.43 -9.19
C LYS A 110 5.85 -34.47 -8.50
N ALA A 111 5.28 -34.14 -7.34
CA ALA A 111 4.37 -35.03 -6.62
C ALA A 111 3.12 -35.39 -7.44
N ARG A 112 2.54 -34.42 -8.17
CA ARG A 112 1.41 -34.65 -9.09
C ARG A 112 1.81 -35.59 -10.22
N LEU A 113 2.96 -35.40 -10.84
CA LEU A 113 3.43 -36.26 -11.92
C LEU A 113 3.75 -37.68 -11.43
N GLU A 114 4.33 -37.82 -10.25
CA GLU A 114 4.56 -39.13 -9.62
C GLU A 114 3.25 -39.84 -9.27
N ALA A 115 2.27 -39.11 -8.73
CA ALA A 115 0.94 -39.66 -8.43
C ALA A 115 0.21 -40.10 -9.71
N VAL A 116 0.25 -39.27 -10.76
CA VAL A 116 -0.31 -39.63 -12.08
C VAL A 116 0.42 -40.83 -12.67
N ALA A 117 1.75 -40.89 -12.58
CA ALA A 117 2.53 -42.02 -13.08
C ALA A 117 2.17 -43.33 -12.35
N LYS A 118 2.06 -43.30 -11.01
CA LYS A 118 1.62 -44.45 -10.20
C LYS A 118 0.20 -44.89 -10.56
N ALA A 119 -0.74 -43.94 -10.63
CA ALA A 119 -2.14 -44.22 -10.99
C ALA A 119 -2.30 -44.74 -12.43
N THR A 120 -1.38 -44.37 -13.34
CA THR A 120 -1.38 -44.87 -14.72
C THR A 120 -0.77 -46.28 -14.79
N ALA A 121 0.25 -46.58 -13.97
CA ALA A 121 0.91 -47.88 -13.92
C ALA A 121 0.06 -48.98 -13.23
N GLU A 122 -0.86 -48.62 -12.34
CA GLU A 122 -1.79 -49.53 -11.66
C GLU A 122 -3.07 -49.86 -12.51
N GLU A 123 -3.15 -49.34 -13.74
CA GLU A 123 -4.22 -49.47 -14.75
C GLU A 123 -5.63 -48.95 -14.39
N LYS A 124 -5.96 -47.78 -14.97
CA LYS A 124 -7.25 -47.45 -15.64
C LYS A 124 -7.01 -46.26 -16.58
N GLU A 125 -6.62 -46.52 -17.82
CA GLU A 125 -6.37 -45.53 -18.90
C GLU A 125 -7.52 -44.53 -19.13
N ALA A 126 -8.74 -44.84 -18.69
CA ALA A 126 -9.93 -44.03 -18.92
C ALA A 126 -10.10 -42.83 -17.97
N GLN A 127 -9.40 -42.74 -16.83
CA GLN A 127 -9.55 -41.62 -15.89
C GLN A 127 -8.50 -40.51 -16.04
N ALA A 128 -7.42 -40.76 -16.78
CA ALA A 128 -6.35 -39.78 -16.98
C ALA A 128 -6.73 -38.63 -17.94
N LYS A 129 -7.72 -38.84 -18.83
CA LYS A 129 -8.07 -37.89 -19.89
C LYS A 129 -9.11 -36.83 -19.49
N ASP A 130 -9.82 -37.00 -18.37
CA ASP A 130 -10.89 -36.09 -17.92
C ASP A 130 -10.59 -35.35 -16.61
N SER A 131 -9.30 -35.22 -16.25
CA SER A 131 -8.92 -34.28 -15.20
C SER A 131 -9.07 -32.85 -15.75
N LYS A 132 -10.20 -32.19 -15.39
CA LYS A 132 -10.48 -30.79 -15.73
C LYS A 132 -9.21 -29.95 -15.54
N LYS A 133 -8.78 -29.27 -16.62
CA LYS A 133 -7.58 -28.46 -16.64
C LYS A 133 -7.54 -27.53 -15.42
N PRO A 134 -6.48 -27.56 -14.60
CA PRO A 134 -6.42 -26.73 -13.41
C PRO A 134 -6.48 -25.25 -13.80
N LEU A 135 -7.39 -24.54 -13.13
CA LEU A 135 -7.54 -23.11 -13.24
C LEU A 135 -6.47 -22.47 -12.36
N PHE A 136 -5.61 -21.67 -12.98
CA PHE A 136 -4.57 -20.94 -12.27
C PHE A 136 -4.33 -19.60 -12.95
N VAL A 137 -3.84 -18.68 -12.14
CA VAL A 137 -3.41 -17.35 -12.53
C VAL A 137 -2.33 -17.42 -13.60
N LYS A 138 -2.57 -16.78 -14.74
CA LYS A 138 -1.58 -16.67 -15.82
C LYS A 138 -0.66 -15.49 -15.55
N TYR A 139 0.61 -15.65 -15.92
CA TYR A 139 1.65 -14.66 -15.67
C TYR A 139 2.64 -14.61 -16.83
N GLY A 140 3.45 -13.57 -16.83
CA GLY A 140 4.41 -13.27 -17.90
C GLY A 140 3.80 -12.31 -18.92
N LEU A 141 4.56 -11.27 -19.28
CA LEU A 141 4.08 -10.16 -20.08
C LEU A 141 3.48 -10.64 -21.42
N ASN A 142 4.27 -11.36 -22.22
CA ASN A 142 3.87 -11.81 -23.55
C ASN A 142 2.63 -12.70 -23.52
N HIS A 143 2.56 -13.62 -22.54
CA HIS A 143 1.40 -14.49 -22.40
C HIS A 143 0.16 -13.71 -21.96
N CYS A 144 0.28 -12.77 -21.03
CA CYS A 144 -0.83 -11.93 -20.61
C CYS A 144 -1.36 -11.07 -21.77
N VAL A 145 -0.47 -10.50 -22.59
CA VAL A 145 -0.84 -9.72 -23.80
C VAL A 145 -1.64 -10.57 -24.76
N ALA A 146 -1.15 -11.77 -25.11
CA ALA A 146 -1.85 -12.69 -26.00
C ALA A 146 -3.27 -13.05 -25.49
N LEU A 147 -3.45 -13.19 -24.18
CA LEU A 147 -4.75 -13.47 -23.57
C LEU A 147 -5.71 -12.28 -23.62
N ILE A 148 -5.19 -11.05 -23.50
CA ILE A 148 -5.97 -9.83 -23.62
C ILE A 148 -6.42 -9.65 -25.07
N GLU A 149 -5.52 -9.84 -26.03
CA GLU A 149 -5.82 -9.77 -27.47
C GLU A 149 -6.82 -10.86 -27.90
N ALA A 150 -6.71 -12.07 -27.34
CA ALA A 150 -7.68 -13.13 -27.58
C ALA A 150 -9.02 -12.93 -26.82
N LYS A 151 -9.17 -11.86 -26.02
CA LYS A 151 -10.32 -11.62 -25.13
C LYS A 151 -10.65 -12.80 -24.19
N LYS A 152 -9.61 -13.56 -23.80
CA LYS A 152 -9.73 -14.71 -22.87
C LYS A 152 -9.40 -14.34 -21.42
N ALA A 153 -9.04 -13.09 -21.16
CA ALA A 153 -8.76 -12.59 -19.82
C ALA A 153 -10.03 -11.96 -19.23
N SER A 154 -10.43 -12.43 -18.04
CA SER A 154 -11.53 -11.85 -17.27
C SER A 154 -11.10 -10.64 -16.44
N LEU A 155 -9.86 -10.66 -15.92
CA LEU A 155 -9.30 -9.56 -15.14
C LEU A 155 -7.77 -9.50 -15.30
N VAL A 156 -7.25 -8.30 -15.54
CA VAL A 156 -5.81 -8.02 -15.67
C VAL A 156 -5.33 -7.22 -14.47
N VAL A 157 -4.24 -7.66 -13.84
CA VAL A 157 -3.63 -7.01 -12.67
C VAL A 157 -2.23 -6.56 -13.04
N ILE A 158 -2.00 -5.25 -12.98
CA ILE A 158 -0.73 -4.61 -13.38
C ILE A 158 -0.05 -4.03 -12.15
N ALA A 159 1.27 -4.23 -12.01
CA ALA A 159 2.04 -3.60 -10.94
C ALA A 159 2.37 -2.13 -11.26
N HIS A 160 2.37 -1.27 -10.24
CA HIS A 160 2.71 0.15 -10.40
C HIS A 160 4.22 0.46 -10.49
N ASP A 161 5.08 -0.44 -10.02
CA ASP A 161 6.51 -0.23 -9.74
C ASP A 161 7.40 -1.05 -10.67
N VAL A 162 6.95 -1.25 -11.91
CA VAL A 162 7.73 -1.91 -12.96
C VAL A 162 8.81 -0.95 -13.46
N ASP A 163 10.02 -1.47 -13.57
CA ASP A 163 11.21 -0.75 -14.04
C ASP A 163 11.95 -1.74 -14.93
N PRO A 164 12.04 -1.54 -16.26
CA PRO A 164 11.60 -0.37 -17.04
C PRO A 164 10.06 -0.26 -17.22
N ILE A 165 9.52 0.96 -17.22
CA ILE A 165 8.07 1.19 -17.25
C ILE A 165 7.45 0.86 -18.62
N GLU A 166 8.23 0.99 -19.68
CA GLU A 166 7.88 0.76 -21.09
C GLU A 166 7.23 -0.60 -21.31
N LEU A 167 7.61 -1.59 -20.50
CA LEU A 167 7.04 -2.94 -20.52
C LEU A 167 5.54 -2.96 -20.24
N VAL A 168 5.02 -2.01 -19.46
CA VAL A 168 3.61 -2.01 -19.04
C VAL A 168 2.83 -0.76 -19.45
N VAL A 169 3.47 0.31 -19.93
CA VAL A 169 2.81 1.58 -20.30
C VAL A 169 1.63 1.36 -21.25
N PHE A 170 1.75 0.45 -22.21
CA PHE A 170 0.72 0.20 -23.22
C PHE A 170 -0.46 -0.65 -22.72
N LEU A 171 -0.31 -1.37 -21.60
CA LEU A 171 -1.29 -2.36 -21.16
C LEU A 171 -2.66 -1.78 -20.79
N PRO A 172 -2.77 -0.66 -20.06
CA PRO A 172 -4.08 -0.05 -19.80
C PRO A 172 -4.83 0.30 -21.09
N ALA A 173 -4.12 0.80 -22.10
CA ALA A 173 -4.71 1.12 -23.41
C ALA A 173 -5.16 -0.14 -24.17
N LEU A 174 -4.33 -1.20 -24.13
CA LEU A 174 -4.65 -2.50 -24.72
C LEU A 174 -5.90 -3.12 -24.06
N CYS A 175 -5.94 -3.15 -22.72
CA CYS A 175 -7.07 -3.68 -21.96
C CYS A 175 -8.36 -2.94 -22.29
N ARG A 176 -8.32 -1.60 -22.35
CA ARG A 176 -9.47 -0.78 -22.77
C ARG A 176 -9.93 -1.13 -24.18
N LYS A 177 -9.00 -1.16 -25.15
CA LYS A 177 -9.32 -1.44 -26.57
C LYS A 177 -9.99 -2.81 -26.73
N MET A 178 -9.54 -3.80 -25.97
CA MET A 178 -10.09 -5.16 -26.01
C MET A 178 -11.33 -5.36 -25.13
N GLY A 179 -11.72 -4.36 -24.32
CA GLY A 179 -12.86 -4.43 -23.41
C GLY A 179 -12.61 -5.28 -22.16
N VAL A 180 -11.34 -5.50 -21.80
CA VAL A 180 -10.93 -6.32 -20.65
C VAL A 180 -10.75 -5.44 -19.42
N PRO A 181 -11.40 -5.73 -18.28
CA PRO A 181 -11.19 -5.01 -17.03
C PRO A 181 -9.76 -5.14 -16.53
N TYR A 182 -9.18 -4.03 -16.06
CA TYR A 182 -7.84 -4.01 -15.48
C TYR A 182 -7.79 -3.25 -14.16
N VAL A 183 -6.79 -3.58 -13.35
CA VAL A 183 -6.46 -2.86 -12.11
C VAL A 183 -4.97 -2.64 -12.00
N ILE A 184 -4.58 -1.52 -11.39
CA ILE A 184 -3.19 -1.22 -11.05
C ILE A 184 -3.01 -1.40 -9.54
N VAL A 185 -2.01 -2.19 -9.15
CA VAL A 185 -1.79 -2.60 -7.75
C VAL A 185 -0.38 -2.25 -7.29
N LYS A 186 -0.26 -1.94 -5.99
CA LYS A 186 1.03 -1.67 -5.36
C LYS A 186 1.86 -2.94 -5.17
N GLY A 187 3.06 -2.94 -5.75
CA GLY A 187 4.14 -3.89 -5.49
C GLY A 187 4.18 -5.07 -6.46
N LYS A 188 5.10 -5.03 -7.43
CA LYS A 188 5.41 -6.17 -8.33
C LYS A 188 5.92 -7.40 -7.58
N ALA A 189 6.53 -7.19 -6.41
CA ALA A 189 6.94 -8.27 -5.51
C ALA A 189 5.73 -9.06 -4.98
N ARG A 190 4.62 -8.38 -4.66
CA ARG A 190 3.39 -9.03 -4.17
C ARG A 190 2.71 -9.88 -5.26
N LEU A 191 2.75 -9.41 -6.51
CA LEU A 191 2.32 -10.25 -7.64
C LEU A 191 3.27 -11.43 -7.84
N GLY A 192 4.59 -11.20 -7.70
CA GLY A 192 5.60 -12.25 -7.74
C GLY A 192 5.35 -13.37 -6.74
N THR A 193 5.00 -13.03 -5.49
CA THR A 193 4.73 -14.02 -4.45
C THR A 193 3.57 -14.94 -4.82
N VAL A 194 2.51 -14.42 -5.46
CA VAL A 194 1.36 -15.25 -5.93
C VAL A 194 1.85 -16.35 -6.87
N VAL A 195 2.76 -16.02 -7.79
CA VAL A 195 3.22 -16.93 -8.85
C VAL A 195 4.55 -17.63 -8.54
N HIS A 196 4.97 -17.62 -7.28
CA HIS A 196 6.23 -18.23 -6.81
C HIS A 196 7.48 -17.67 -7.53
N LYS A 197 7.49 -16.36 -7.79
CA LYS A 197 8.64 -15.61 -8.36
C LYS A 197 9.02 -14.44 -7.46
N LYS A 198 10.23 -13.91 -7.65
CA LYS A 198 10.67 -12.69 -6.95
C LYS A 198 9.79 -11.49 -7.30
N THR A 199 9.41 -11.36 -8.57
CA THR A 199 8.59 -10.27 -9.10
C THR A 199 7.71 -10.77 -10.24
N ALA A 200 6.57 -10.11 -10.44
CA ALA A 200 5.75 -10.23 -11.63
C ALA A 200 5.19 -8.85 -11.99
N ALA A 201 5.35 -8.44 -13.25
CA ALA A 201 4.86 -7.14 -13.73
C ALA A 201 3.34 -7.16 -13.95
N VAL A 202 2.83 -8.28 -14.47
CA VAL A 202 1.43 -8.46 -14.88
C VAL A 202 0.99 -9.87 -14.54
N VAL A 203 -0.26 -9.96 -14.10
CA VAL A 203 -0.93 -11.19 -13.73
C VAL A 203 -2.35 -11.15 -14.30
N THR A 204 -2.83 -12.26 -14.85
CA THR A 204 -4.16 -12.34 -15.49
C THR A 204 -4.96 -13.54 -14.99
N LEU A 205 -6.26 -13.31 -14.75
CA LEU A 205 -7.24 -14.36 -14.50
C LEU A 205 -8.02 -14.60 -15.79
N GLN A 206 -8.06 -15.85 -16.25
CA GLN A 206 -8.90 -16.25 -17.38
C GLN A 206 -10.29 -16.61 -16.89
N ASP A 207 -10.37 -17.66 -16.08
CA ASP A 207 -11.59 -18.18 -15.47
C ASP A 207 -11.34 -18.49 -13.99
N VAL A 208 -12.43 -18.55 -13.22
CA VAL A 208 -12.47 -19.00 -11.84
C VAL A 208 -13.47 -20.13 -11.71
N LYS A 209 -13.39 -20.88 -10.61
CA LYS A 209 -14.42 -21.86 -10.24
C LYS A 209 -15.75 -21.15 -9.98
N SER A 210 -16.84 -21.88 -10.13
CA SER A 210 -18.20 -21.35 -9.93
C SER A 210 -18.41 -20.73 -8.54
N GLU A 211 -17.79 -21.30 -7.51
CA GLU A 211 -17.84 -20.80 -6.12
C GLU A 211 -17.25 -19.38 -5.95
N ASP A 212 -16.25 -19.03 -6.76
CA ASP A 212 -15.54 -17.76 -6.67
C ASP A 212 -16.04 -16.71 -7.69
N GLN A 213 -17.01 -17.08 -8.55
CA GLN A 213 -17.50 -16.21 -9.62
C GLN A 213 -18.07 -14.89 -9.08
N ARG A 214 -18.73 -14.93 -7.91
CA ARG A 214 -19.27 -13.74 -7.24
C ARG A 214 -18.17 -12.81 -6.71
N GLU A 215 -17.10 -13.39 -6.15
CA GLU A 215 -15.94 -12.62 -5.68
C GLU A 215 -15.26 -11.93 -6.87
N LEU A 216 -15.06 -12.66 -7.98
CA LEU A 216 -14.50 -12.10 -9.21
C LEU A 216 -15.38 -10.99 -9.78
N ALA A 217 -16.70 -11.19 -9.86
CA ALA A 217 -17.63 -10.19 -10.37
C ALA A 217 -17.59 -8.88 -9.58
N THR A 218 -17.48 -8.97 -8.24
CA THR A 218 -17.33 -7.81 -7.36
C THR A 218 -16.04 -7.04 -7.66
N LEU A 219 -14.92 -7.77 -7.80
CA LEU A 219 -13.63 -7.18 -8.16
C LEU A 219 -13.62 -6.56 -9.55
N VAL A 220 -14.27 -7.21 -10.53
CA VAL A 220 -14.43 -6.68 -11.90
C VAL A 220 -15.27 -5.41 -11.90
N SER A 221 -16.36 -5.36 -11.13
CA SER A 221 -17.16 -4.14 -10.99
C SER A 221 -16.35 -2.99 -10.40
N ALA A 222 -15.58 -3.27 -9.34
CA ALA A 222 -14.69 -2.27 -8.74
C ALA A 222 -13.55 -1.85 -9.69
N ALA A 223 -13.04 -2.77 -10.52
CA ALA A 223 -12.03 -2.49 -11.53
C ALA A 223 -12.56 -1.52 -12.60
N LYS A 224 -13.75 -1.79 -13.14
CA LYS A 224 -14.38 -0.94 -14.15
C LYS A 224 -14.60 0.49 -13.64
N ALA A 225 -15.23 0.62 -12.47
CA ALA A 225 -15.54 1.91 -11.87
C ALA A 225 -14.30 2.76 -11.53
N ASN A 226 -13.16 2.13 -11.23
CA ASN A 226 -11.94 2.83 -10.84
C ASN A 226 -10.95 3.07 -11.99
N PHE A 227 -10.97 2.23 -13.02
CA PHE A 227 -9.95 2.23 -14.08
C PHE A 227 -10.56 2.33 -15.47
N SER A 228 -11.36 1.33 -15.88
CA SER A 228 -11.85 1.25 -17.26
C SER A 228 -12.76 2.44 -17.63
N ASP A 229 -13.71 2.79 -16.77
CA ASP A 229 -14.69 3.85 -17.03
C ASP A 229 -14.06 5.24 -16.90
N LYS A 230 -13.05 5.38 -16.03
CA LYS A 230 -12.29 6.61 -15.79
C LYS A 230 -11.10 6.80 -16.73
N TYR A 231 -10.91 5.92 -17.70
CA TYR A 231 -9.72 5.94 -18.56
C TYR A 231 -9.58 7.28 -19.31
N ASP A 232 -10.67 7.84 -19.84
CA ASP A 232 -10.62 9.10 -20.59
C ASP A 232 -10.27 10.31 -19.71
N GLU A 233 -10.63 10.28 -18.43
CA GLU A 233 -10.20 11.28 -17.45
C GLU A 233 -8.70 11.10 -17.15
N GLN A 234 -8.29 9.87 -16.85
CA GLN A 234 -6.90 9.53 -16.53
C GLN A 234 -5.95 9.84 -17.70
N ARG A 235 -6.37 9.63 -18.95
CA ARG A 235 -5.58 9.95 -20.14
C ARG A 235 -5.33 11.45 -20.32
N ARG A 236 -6.18 12.31 -19.77
CA ARG A 236 -6.01 13.78 -19.83
C ARG A 236 -5.32 14.33 -18.59
N GLN A 237 -5.30 13.57 -17.50
CA GLN A 237 -4.72 14.00 -16.23
C GLN A 237 -3.20 13.88 -16.23
N TRP A 238 -2.53 15.02 -16.26
CA TRP A 238 -1.09 15.09 -16.03
C TRP A 238 -0.77 14.87 -14.55
N GLY A 239 0.32 14.15 -14.28
CA GLY A 239 0.85 13.93 -12.95
C GLY A 239 2.01 14.87 -12.60
N GLY A 240 2.52 14.73 -11.38
CA GLY A 240 3.68 15.49 -10.91
C GLY A 240 3.42 16.99 -10.78
N GLY A 241 4.45 17.81 -11.03
CA GLY A 241 4.38 19.26 -10.85
C GLY A 241 4.24 19.72 -9.39
N LEU A 242 4.50 18.83 -8.42
CA LEU A 242 4.33 19.12 -7.00
C LEU A 242 5.54 19.91 -6.50
N ARG A 243 5.34 21.00 -5.77
CA ARG A 243 6.44 21.75 -5.13
C ARG A 243 6.94 21.08 -3.86
N GLY A 244 8.16 21.42 -3.45
CA GLY A 244 8.72 20.97 -2.18
C GLY A 244 8.10 21.69 -0.98
N ASN A 245 8.10 21.05 0.18
CA ASN A 245 7.47 21.58 1.40
C ASN A 245 7.94 22.99 1.77
N LYS A 246 9.26 23.27 1.66
CA LYS A 246 9.81 24.60 1.95
C LYS A 246 9.24 25.68 1.01
N SER A 247 9.18 25.38 -0.29
CA SER A 247 8.63 26.28 -1.30
C SER A 247 7.13 26.50 -1.09
N ALA A 248 6.36 25.43 -0.84
CA ALA A 248 4.93 25.51 -0.55
C ALA A 248 4.64 26.33 0.73
N GLN A 249 5.46 26.14 1.79
CA GLN A 249 5.34 26.93 3.02
C GLN A 249 5.67 28.42 2.79
N MET A 250 6.69 28.72 1.99
CA MET A 250 7.04 30.10 1.65
C MET A 250 5.89 30.80 0.91
N LEU A 251 5.29 30.13 -0.07
CA LEU A 251 4.14 30.66 -0.81
C LEU A 251 2.92 30.84 0.10
N ARG A 252 2.67 29.87 0.99
CA ARG A 252 1.59 29.98 1.98
C ARG A 252 1.79 31.17 2.92
N LYS A 253 3.02 31.42 3.38
CA LYS A 253 3.34 32.59 4.21
C LYS A 253 3.10 33.90 3.44
N ARG A 254 3.52 33.97 2.18
CA ARG A 254 3.27 35.14 1.31
C ARG A 254 1.78 35.37 1.07
N ALA A 255 1.03 34.31 0.77
CA ALA A 255 -0.42 34.38 0.60
C ALA A 255 -1.12 34.86 1.88
N LYS A 256 -0.73 34.32 3.03
CA LYS A 256 -1.26 34.75 4.33
C LYS A 256 -0.95 36.23 4.60
N ALA A 257 0.25 36.69 4.28
CA ALA A 257 0.62 38.11 4.40
C ALA A 257 -0.18 39.02 3.45
N ALA A 258 -0.55 38.51 2.27
CA ALA A 258 -1.42 39.19 1.32
C ALA A 258 -2.93 39.06 1.64
N GLY A 259 -3.30 38.52 2.81
CA GLY A 259 -4.70 38.34 3.22
C GLY A 259 -5.44 37.19 2.53
N GLN A 260 -4.75 36.36 1.74
CA GLN A 260 -5.34 35.21 1.04
C GLN A 260 -5.23 33.93 1.88
N THR A 261 -6.35 33.23 2.08
CA THR A 261 -6.36 31.89 2.69
C THR A 261 -6.17 30.82 1.62
N LEU A 262 -4.91 30.40 1.41
CA LEU A 262 -4.59 29.29 0.52
C LEU A 262 -4.67 27.95 1.25
N SER A 263 -5.44 27.01 0.70
CA SER A 263 -5.49 25.63 1.19
C SER A 263 -4.13 24.93 0.97
N LEU A 264 -3.83 23.92 1.80
CA LEU A 264 -2.57 23.15 1.68
C LEU A 264 -2.43 22.50 0.29
N ALA A 265 -3.52 22.00 -0.28
CA ALA A 265 -3.53 21.35 -1.59
C ALA A 265 -3.27 22.35 -2.74
N ALA A 266 -3.83 23.56 -2.64
CA ALA A 266 -3.58 24.62 -3.61
C ALA A 266 -2.13 25.14 -3.52
N ALA A 267 -1.59 25.31 -2.31
CA ALA A 267 -0.22 25.77 -2.10
C ALA A 267 0.86 24.77 -2.57
N GLN A 268 0.54 23.47 -2.65
CA GLN A 268 1.46 22.43 -3.17
C GLN A 268 1.45 22.30 -4.69
N LYS A 269 0.36 22.72 -5.35
CA LYS A 269 0.18 22.69 -6.80
C LYS A 269 0.47 24.01 -7.50
N LEU A 270 0.29 25.14 -6.81
CA LEU A 270 0.78 26.44 -7.24
C LEU A 270 2.26 26.34 -7.49
#